data_AF-A0A2T0PSQ6-F1
#
_entry.id   AF-A0A2T0PSQ6-F1
#
_cell.length_a   1.000
_cell.length_b   1.000
_cell.length_c   1.000
_cell.angle_alpha   90.00
_cell.angle_beta   90.00
_cell.angle_gamma   90.00
#
_symmetry.space_group_name_H-M   'P 1'
#
loop_
_entity.id
_entity.type
_entity.pdbx_description
1 polymer ?
#
loop_
_entity_poly.entity_id
_entity_poly.type
_entity_poly.pdbx_seq_one_letter_code
_entity_poly.pdbx_strand_id
1 'polypeptide(L)'
;MSHVHVHRPITGRIHLDMPYHPRNRDWLKSVLGAHSRPAWNRPARRWEIARPHLRTLVEALAHKFGSVDVIVDVRATRHCDTRCQEATGDECTCRCLGDNHGGAAYRKAWLLVGDTTLVAADGSVRRRFRVEST
;
A
#
# COMPACT_ATOMS: atom_id res chain seq x y z
N MET A 1 1.64 8.55 19.57
CA MET A 1 2.40 7.49 18.87
C MET A 1 2.65 7.98 17.46
N SER A 2 3.87 7.84 16.93
CA SER A 2 4.15 8.28 15.57
C SER A 2 3.54 7.27 14.59
N HIS A 3 2.47 7.68 13.90
CA HIS A 3 1.75 6.79 12.99
C HIS A 3 2.55 6.62 11.69
N VAL A 4 2.71 5.37 11.26
CA VAL A 4 3.27 5.03 9.95
C VAL A 4 2.11 4.85 8.97
N HIS A 5 2.16 5.58 7.87
CA HIS A 5 1.10 5.59 6.86
C HIS A 5 1.66 5.22 5.49
N VAL A 6 0.97 4.30 4.82
CA VAL A 6 1.24 3.93 3.43
C VAL A 6 0.05 4.35 2.59
N HIS A 7 0.27 5.16 1.57
CA HIS A 7 -0.77 5.50 0.59
C HIS A 7 -0.36 5.02 -0.79
N ARG A 8 -1.19 4.15 -1.38
CA ARG A 8 -1.05 3.66 -2.75
C ARG A 8 -2.12 4.31 -3.63
N PRO A 9 -1.76 5.35 -4.41
CA PRO A 9 -2.67 5.97 -5.37
C PRO A 9 -3.02 5.02 -6.52
N ILE A 10 -4.01 5.38 -7.35
CA ILE A 10 -4.38 4.59 -8.54
C ILE A 10 -3.19 4.41 -9.48
N THR A 11 -2.48 5.50 -9.78
CA THR A 11 -1.29 5.54 -10.64
C THR A 11 -0.10 6.14 -9.88
N GLY A 12 1.12 5.83 -10.33
CA GLY A 12 2.33 6.36 -9.71
C GLY A 12 2.82 5.56 -8.50
N ARG A 13 3.74 6.17 -7.76
CA ARG A 13 4.51 5.53 -6.68
C ARG A 13 3.72 5.43 -5.38
N ILE A 14 4.08 4.48 -4.52
CA ILE A 14 3.57 4.39 -3.15
C ILE A 14 4.17 5.54 -2.35
N HIS A 15 3.33 6.24 -1.60
CA HIS A 15 3.72 7.24 -0.63
C HIS A 15 3.87 6.60 0.75
N LEU A 16 5.00 6.86 1.42
CA LEU A 16 5.26 6.38 2.77
C LEU A 16 5.63 7.56 3.68
N ASP A 17 4.80 7.75 4.70
CA ASP A 17 5.06 8.65 5.82
C ASP A 17 5.50 7.81 7.02
N MET A 18 6.73 8.03 7.48
CA MET A 18 7.32 7.32 8.61
C MET A 18 8.18 8.25 9.47
N PRO A 19 8.39 7.93 10.76
CA PRO A 19 9.30 8.70 11.62
C PRO A 19 10.68 8.84 11.00
N TYR A 20 11.26 10.03 11.10
CA TYR A 20 12.62 10.27 10.60
C TYR A 20 13.62 9.44 11.41
N HIS A 21 14.51 8.77 10.68
CA HIS A 21 15.70 8.13 11.22
C HIS A 21 16.80 8.17 10.15
N PRO A 22 18.07 8.45 10.50
CA PRO A 22 19.16 8.59 9.53
C PRO A 22 19.36 7.34 8.67
N ARG A 23 19.06 6.14 9.20
CA ARG A 23 19.17 4.86 8.50
C ARG A 23 17.88 4.41 7.77
N ASN A 24 16.87 5.28 7.62
CA ASN A 24 15.62 4.88 6.96
C ASN A 24 15.84 4.37 5.53
N ARG A 25 16.73 5.01 4.77
CA ARG A 25 17.02 4.60 3.39
C ARG A 25 17.63 3.19 3.35
N ASP A 26 18.59 2.93 4.23
CA ASP A 26 19.29 1.64 4.29
C ASP A 26 18.34 0.54 4.74
N TRP A 27 17.50 0.83 5.74
CA TRP A 27 16.45 -0.08 6.17
C TRP A 27 15.47 -0.39 5.03
N LEU A 28 14.97 0.62 4.30
CA LEU A 28 14.10 0.42 3.15
C LEU A 28 14.77 -0.46 2.08
N LYS A 29 16.05 -0.23 1.78
CA LYS A 29 16.78 -1.08 0.83
C LYS A 29 16.95 -2.52 1.32
N SER A 30 17.16 -2.72 2.62
CA SER A 30 17.32 -4.05 3.20
C SER A 30 16.05 -4.89 3.07
N VAL A 31 14.87 -4.28 3.24
CA VAL A 31 13.58 -4.99 3.19
C VAL A 31 13.00 -5.07 1.77
N LEU A 32 13.25 -4.06 0.92
CA LEU A 32 12.72 -4.01 -0.45
C LEU A 32 13.65 -4.63 -1.50
N GLY A 33 14.88 -4.99 -1.09
CA GLY A 33 15.93 -5.51 -1.96
C GLY A 33 16.83 -4.42 -2.56
N ALA A 34 18.05 -4.83 -2.94
CA ALA A 34 19.12 -3.93 -3.37
C ALA A 34 18.79 -3.09 -4.62
N HIS A 35 17.96 -3.62 -5.52
CA HIS A 35 17.52 -2.95 -6.74
C HIS A 35 16.32 -2.01 -6.54
N SER A 36 15.75 -1.97 -5.33
CA SER A 36 14.70 -1.01 -5.01
C SER A 36 15.25 0.43 -5.12
N ARG A 37 14.40 1.35 -5.57
CA ARG A 37 14.74 2.77 -5.72
C ARG A 37 13.91 3.68 -4.80
N PRO A 38 13.91 3.52 -3.46
CA PRO A 38 13.22 4.47 -2.57
C PRO A 38 13.75 5.88 -2.82
N ALA A 39 12.85 6.82 -3.10
CA ALA A 39 13.20 8.23 -3.29
C ALA A 39 12.58 9.06 -2.17
N TRP A 40 13.34 10.01 -1.64
CA TRP A 40 12.81 10.98 -0.70
C TRP A 40 12.27 12.18 -1.47
N ASN A 41 10.96 12.42 -1.38
CA ASN A 41 10.32 13.61 -1.90
C ASN A 41 10.43 14.72 -0.85
N ARG A 42 11.36 15.66 -1.05
CA ARG A 42 11.62 16.77 -0.11
C ARG A 42 10.40 17.69 0.07
N PRO A 43 9.74 18.20 -1.00
CA PRO A 43 8.56 19.05 -0.84
C PRO A 43 7.43 18.39 -0.05
N ALA A 44 7.13 17.13 -0.35
CA ALA A 44 6.04 16.40 0.30
C ALA A 44 6.45 15.69 1.60
N ARG A 45 7.74 15.77 1.97
CA ARG A 45 8.32 15.18 3.18
C ARG A 45 7.99 13.71 3.39
N ARG A 46 8.06 12.92 2.31
CA ARG A 46 7.71 11.50 2.32
C ARG A 46 8.60 10.66 1.42
N TRP A 47 8.59 9.35 1.65
CA TRP A 47 9.21 8.39 0.76
C TRP A 47 8.28 8.03 -0.40
N GLU A 48 8.87 7.84 -1.57
CA GLU A 48 8.23 7.30 -2.77
C GLU A 48 8.86 5.97 -3.15
N ILE A 49 8.02 4.94 -3.29
CA ILE A 49 8.43 3.54 -3.47
C ILE A 49 7.72 2.97 -4.70
N ALA A 50 8.36 2.05 -5.42
CA ALA A 50 7.73 1.43 -6.60
C ALA A 50 6.57 0.52 -6.17
N ARG A 51 5.48 0.52 -6.96
CA ARG A 51 4.22 -0.19 -6.65
C ARG A 51 4.37 -1.69 -6.34
N PRO A 52 5.23 -2.46 -7.03
CA PRO A 52 5.35 -3.90 -6.76
C PRO A 52 5.81 -4.25 -5.34
N HIS A 53 6.34 -3.27 -4.59
CA HIS A 53 6.82 -3.47 -3.23
C HIS A 53 5.74 -3.31 -2.15
N LEU A 54 4.47 -3.10 -2.50
CA LEU A 54 3.42 -2.76 -1.51
C LEU A 54 3.34 -3.76 -0.36
N ARG A 55 3.19 -5.05 -0.66
CA ARG A 55 3.07 -6.11 0.36
C ARG A 55 4.31 -6.17 1.25
N THR A 56 5.49 -6.34 0.65
CA THR A 56 6.77 -6.41 1.38
C THR A 56 7.00 -5.17 2.24
N LEU A 57 6.65 -3.98 1.74
CA LEU A 57 6.77 -2.74 2.50
C LEU A 57 5.85 -2.73 3.73
N VAL A 58 4.57 -3.05 3.52
CA VAL A 58 3.55 -3.02 4.58
C VAL A 58 3.85 -4.04 5.67
N GLU A 59 4.23 -5.26 5.30
CA GLU A 59 4.64 -6.32 6.24
C GLU A 59 5.88 -5.90 7.05
N ALA A 60 6.91 -5.36 6.38
CA ALA A 60 8.12 -4.89 7.07
C ALA A 60 7.84 -3.72 8.02
N LEU A 61 6.93 -2.81 7.65
CA LEU A 61 6.51 -1.70 8.50
C LEU A 61 5.70 -2.17 9.71
N ALA A 62 4.74 -3.08 9.50
CA ALA A 62 3.97 -3.69 10.58
C ALA A 62 4.91 -4.39 11.58
N HIS A 63 5.87 -5.18 11.08
CA HIS A 63 6.88 -5.82 11.93
C HIS A 63 7.73 -4.81 12.71
N LYS A 64 8.13 -3.69 12.09
CA LYS A 64 8.97 -2.67 12.72
C LYS A 64 8.24 -1.79 13.74
N PHE A 65 6.99 -1.45 13.47
CA PHE A 65 6.22 -0.45 14.23
C PHE A 65 5.02 -1.02 14.98
N GLY A 66 4.80 -2.34 14.94
CA GLY A 66 3.65 -3.05 15.49
C GLY A 66 2.37 -2.95 14.64
N SER A 67 2.17 -1.80 13.98
CA SER A 67 1.06 -1.61 13.05
C SER A 67 1.35 -0.55 11.98
N VAL A 68 0.60 -0.61 10.88
CA VAL A 68 0.62 0.38 9.79
C VAL A 68 -0.78 0.64 9.29
N ASP A 69 -1.13 1.91 9.07
CA ASP A 69 -2.35 2.24 8.34
C ASP A 69 -2.03 2.31 6.83
N VAL A 70 -2.80 1.57 6.05
CA VAL A 70 -2.65 1.47 4.60
C VAL A 70 -3.88 2.07 3.92
N ILE A 71 -3.66 3.06 3.08
CA ILE A 71 -4.67 3.72 2.27
C ILE A 71 -4.44 3.30 0.82
N VAL A 72 -5.49 2.81 0.16
CA VAL A 72 -5.42 2.41 -1.25
C VAL A 72 -6.54 3.10 -2.02
N ASP A 73 -6.18 3.69 -3.15
CA ASP A 73 -7.16 4.26 -4.07
C ASP A 73 -7.41 3.27 -5.22
N VAL A 74 -8.68 3.03 -5.54
CA VAL A 74 -9.13 2.17 -6.64
C VAL A 74 -10.07 2.93 -7.58
N ARG A 75 -10.32 2.39 -8.78
CA ARG A 75 -11.31 2.98 -9.70
C ARG A 75 -12.69 2.40 -9.42
N ALA A 76 -13.68 3.27 -9.19
CA ALA A 76 -15.08 2.86 -8.98
C ALA A 76 -15.64 2.04 -10.17
N THR A 77 -15.20 2.36 -11.38
CA THR A 77 -15.69 1.77 -12.64
C THR A 77 -14.91 0.54 -13.09
N ARG A 78 -13.79 0.18 -12.44
CA ARG A 78 -12.96 -0.95 -12.89
C ARG A 78 -13.45 -2.26 -12.28
N HIS A 79 -14.11 -3.08 -13.10
CA HIS A 79 -14.56 -4.41 -12.70
C HIS A 79 -13.39 -5.41 -12.65
N CYS A 80 -13.55 -6.49 -11.87
CA CYS A 80 -12.55 -7.56 -11.77
C CYS A 80 -12.71 -8.49 -12.98
N ASP A 81 -11.59 -8.74 -13.69
CA ASP A 81 -11.50 -9.63 -14.85
C ASP A 81 -10.67 -10.88 -14.50
N THR A 82 -10.54 -11.81 -15.45
CA THR A 82 -9.74 -13.04 -15.26
C THR A 82 -8.29 -12.73 -14.88
N ARG A 83 -7.68 -11.69 -15.47
CA ARG A 83 -6.31 -11.28 -15.16
C ARG A 83 -6.15 -10.85 -13.70
N CYS A 84 -7.13 -10.14 -13.15
CA CYS A 84 -7.17 -9.78 -11.73
C CYS A 84 -7.32 -11.02 -10.85
N GLN A 85 -8.22 -11.94 -11.22
CA GLN A 85 -8.50 -13.14 -10.43
C GLN A 85 -7.31 -14.09 -10.36
N GLU A 86 -6.54 -14.19 -11.44
CA GLU A 86 -5.37 -15.06 -11.57
C GLU A 86 -4.05 -14.36 -11.21
N ALA A 87 -4.09 -13.08 -10.82
CA ALA A 87 -2.89 -12.30 -10.55
C ALA A 87 -2.12 -12.83 -9.32
N THR A 88 -0.79 -12.91 -9.45
CA THR A 88 0.14 -13.31 -8.38
C THR A 88 0.81 -12.13 -7.68
N GLY A 89 0.78 -10.95 -8.29
CA GLY A 89 1.30 -9.70 -7.72
C GLY A 89 0.33 -9.02 -6.74
N ASP A 90 0.68 -7.85 -6.22
CA ASP A 90 -0.14 -7.10 -5.24
C ASP A 90 -0.95 -5.94 -5.86
N GLU A 91 -0.88 -5.80 -7.19
CA GLU A 91 -1.51 -4.70 -7.88
C GLU A 91 -2.98 -5.01 -8.22
N CYS A 92 -3.89 -4.46 -7.42
CA CYS A 92 -5.31 -4.42 -7.75
C CYS A 92 -5.83 -2.97 -7.74
N THR A 93 -6.39 -2.48 -8.85
CA THR A 93 -7.07 -1.17 -8.89
C THR A 93 -8.56 -1.29 -9.16
N CYS A 94 -9.12 -2.48 -8.98
CA CYS A 94 -10.51 -2.78 -9.27
C CYS A 94 -11.42 -2.39 -8.10
N ARG A 95 -12.70 -2.19 -8.39
CA ARG A 95 -13.73 -1.89 -7.39
C ARG A 95 -14.00 -3.03 -6.41
N CYS A 96 -13.64 -4.28 -6.75
CA CYS A 96 -13.65 -5.37 -5.77
C CYS A 96 -12.55 -5.20 -4.72
N LEU A 97 -11.69 -4.19 -4.87
CA LEU A 97 -10.63 -3.81 -3.94
C LEU A 97 -9.68 -4.97 -3.66
N GLY A 98 -9.64 -5.91 -4.60
CA GLY A 98 -8.98 -7.21 -4.64
C GLY A 98 -9.54 -8.30 -3.72
N ASP A 99 -10.81 -8.22 -3.30
CA ASP A 99 -11.51 -9.40 -2.73
C ASP A 99 -11.43 -10.62 -3.67
N ASN A 100 -11.35 -10.38 -4.98
CA ASN A 100 -11.23 -11.44 -5.97
C ASN A 100 -9.80 -11.62 -6.50
N HIS A 101 -8.84 -10.80 -6.07
CA HIS A 101 -7.51 -10.73 -6.69
C HIS A 101 -6.61 -11.85 -6.19
N GLY A 102 -6.10 -12.69 -7.10
CA GLY A 102 -5.30 -13.87 -6.76
C GLY A 102 -5.97 -14.81 -5.75
N GLY A 103 -7.30 -14.90 -5.77
CA GLY A 103 -8.07 -15.64 -4.75
C GLY A 103 -8.06 -15.01 -3.35
N ALA A 104 -8.05 -13.68 -3.26
CA ALA A 104 -8.00 -12.91 -2.00
C ALA A 104 -6.70 -13.07 -1.18
N ALA A 105 -5.66 -13.69 -1.75
CA ALA A 105 -4.49 -14.13 -1.00
C ALA A 105 -3.77 -13.01 -0.22
N TYR A 106 -3.72 -11.80 -0.77
CA TYR A 106 -3.02 -10.68 -0.15
C TYR A 106 -3.81 -10.00 0.99
N ARG A 107 -5.09 -10.34 1.23
CA ARG A 107 -5.90 -9.76 2.32
C ARG A 107 -5.85 -10.53 3.64
N LYS A 108 -5.31 -11.75 3.67
CA LYS A 108 -5.39 -12.63 4.84
C LYS A 108 -4.82 -12.01 6.13
N ALA A 109 -3.90 -11.06 6.03
CA ALA A 109 -3.30 -10.37 7.17
C ALA A 109 -3.80 -8.92 7.40
N TRP A 110 -4.75 -8.42 6.60
CA TRP A 110 -5.14 -7.00 6.60
C TRP A 110 -6.55 -6.84 7.21
N LEU A 111 -6.65 -6.05 8.28
CA LEU A 111 -7.92 -5.73 8.92
C LEU A 111 -8.52 -4.49 8.27
N LEU A 112 -9.74 -4.60 7.73
CA LEU A 112 -10.48 -3.45 7.22
C LEU A 112 -10.96 -2.60 8.40
N VAL A 113 -10.49 -1.35 8.49
CA VAL A 113 -10.81 -0.45 9.62
C VAL A 113 -11.63 0.77 9.20
N GLY A 114 -12.13 0.81 7.97
CA GLY A 114 -13.08 1.82 7.50
C GLY A 114 -13.49 1.63 6.04
N ASP A 115 -14.79 1.82 5.77
CA ASP A 115 -15.39 1.78 4.43
C ASP A 115 -16.34 2.97 4.18
N THR A 116 -15.95 4.17 4.60
CA THR A 116 -16.65 5.38 4.16
C THR A 116 -16.29 5.65 2.70
N THR A 117 -17.17 5.22 1.79
CA THR A 117 -16.99 5.40 0.34
C THR A 117 -17.03 6.89 0.00
N LEU A 118 -15.84 7.51 -0.07
CA LEU A 118 -15.65 8.82 -0.69
C LEU A 118 -15.20 8.60 -2.13
N VAL A 119 -16.00 9.08 -3.08
CA VAL A 119 -15.67 9.07 -4.51
C VAL A 119 -15.09 10.44 -4.85
N ALA A 120 -13.82 10.49 -5.27
CA ALA A 120 -13.24 11.74 -5.74
C ALA A 120 -13.78 12.08 -7.14
N ALA A 121 -13.60 13.34 -7.57
CA ALA A 121 -14.08 13.81 -8.87
C ALA A 121 -13.51 13.00 -10.06
N ASP A 122 -12.35 12.37 -9.89
CA ASP A 122 -11.73 11.49 -10.89
C ASP A 122 -12.27 10.04 -10.87
N GLY A 123 -13.31 9.76 -10.08
CA GLY A 123 -13.92 8.45 -9.92
C GLY A 123 -13.11 7.47 -9.07
N SER A 124 -12.08 7.96 -8.36
CA SER A 124 -11.33 7.14 -7.41
C SER A 124 -12.09 6.93 -6.11
N VAL A 125 -11.98 5.74 -5.53
CA VAL A 125 -12.53 5.37 -4.21
C VAL A 125 -11.38 5.03 -3.29
N ARG A 126 -11.41 5.59 -2.08
CA ARG A 126 -10.39 5.37 -1.05
C ARG A 126 -10.83 4.33 -0.03
N ARG A 127 -9.92 3.40 0.32
CA ARG A 127 -10.10 2.47 1.46
C ARG A 127 -8.93 2.51 2.43
N ARG A 128 -9.24 2.25 3.70
CA ARG A 128 -8.29 2.24 4.81
C ARG A 128 -8.23 0.87 5.48
N PHE A 129 -7.03 0.31 5.54
CA PHE A 129 -6.71 -0.94 6.22
C PHE A 129 -5.76 -0.64 7.38
N ARG A 130 -5.82 -1.49 8.39
CA ARG A 130 -4.75 -1.61 9.39
C ARG A 130 -4.11 -2.97 9.23
N VAL A 131 -2.78 -2.99 9.21
CA VAL A 131 -2.01 -4.23 9.20
C VAL A 131 -1.21 -4.27 10.49
N GLU A 132 -1.34 -5.37 11.21
CA GLU A 132 -0.69 -5.61 12.50
C GLU A 132 0.43 -6.63 12.30
N SER A 133 1.48 -6.57 13.12
CA SER A 133 2.48 -7.64 13.16
C SER A 133 1.82 -8.91 13.69
N THR A 134 1.91 -10.00 12.92
CA THR A 134 1.55 -11.35 13.38
C THR A 134 2.62 -11.92 14.31
#